data_AF-A0A7V2IAW1-F1
#
_entry.id   AF-A0A7V2IAW1-F1
#
_cell.length_a   1.000
_cell.length_b   1.000
_cell.length_c   1.000
_cell.angle_alpha   90.00
_cell.angle_beta   90.00
_cell.angle_gamma   90.00
#
_symmetry.space_group_name_H-M   'P 1'
#
loop_
_entity.id
_entity.type
_entity.pdbx_description
1 polymer ?
#
loop_
_entity_poly.entity_id
_entity_poly.type
_entity_poly.pdbx_seq_one_letter_code
_entity_poly.pdbx_strand_id
1 'polypeptide(L)'
;MRRADLAAFLESVYASQERELLCSEFAEALPAYVDWVAAGRVEPADPRFAAVAHHARQCPECGEACEALLAIVRSGPPPASNG
;
A
#
# COMPACT_ATOMS: atom_id res chain seq x y z
N MET A 1 16.38 18.31 -20.50
CA MET A 1 15.82 17.25 -19.65
C MET A 1 16.37 15.92 -20.13
N ARG A 2 16.93 15.07 -19.25
CA ARG A 2 17.44 13.75 -19.67
C ARG A 2 16.27 12.78 -19.79
N ARG A 3 16.45 11.70 -20.55
CA ARG A 3 15.38 10.72 -20.84
C ARG A 3 14.81 10.06 -19.58
N ALA A 4 15.65 9.84 -18.56
CA ALA A 4 15.25 9.30 -17.27
C ALA A 4 14.39 10.28 -16.46
N ASP A 5 14.76 11.57 -16.45
CA ASP A 5 13.99 12.62 -15.76
C ASP A 5 12.59 12.75 -16.36
N LEU A 6 12.48 12.64 -17.69
CA LEU A 6 11.19 12.66 -18.39
C LEU A 6 10.34 11.43 -18.06
N ALA A 7 10.94 10.24 -17.99
CA ALA A 7 10.22 9.02 -17.63
C ALA A 7 9.66 9.09 -16.21
N ALA A 8 10.47 9.51 -15.23
CA ALA A 8 10.03 9.71 -13.85
C ALA A 8 8.93 10.78 -13.74
N PHE A 9 9.04 11.86 -14.50
CA PHE A 9 8.00 12.89 -14.56
C PHE A 9 6.69 12.36 -15.15
N LEU A 10 6.75 11.64 -16.27
CA LEU A 10 5.56 11.06 -16.90
C LEU A 10 4.93 10.00 -15.97
N GLU A 11 5.72 9.17 -15.30
CA GLU A 11 5.22 8.24 -14.29
C GLU A 11 4.49 8.98 -13.16
N SER A 12 5.00 10.12 -12.68
CA SER A 12 4.32 10.92 -11.65
C SER A 12 3.00 11.52 -12.15
N VAL A 13 2.94 11.98 -13.41
CA VAL A 13 1.73 12.55 -14.01
C VAL A 13 0.68 11.46 -14.24
N TYR A 14 1.07 10.30 -14.78
CA TYR A 14 0.16 9.17 -15.00
C TYR A 14 -0.17 8.40 -13.73
N ALA A 15 0.58 8.60 -12.65
CA ALA A 15 0.24 8.11 -11.32
C ALA A 15 -0.92 8.89 -10.71
N SER A 16 -1.14 10.16 -11.08
CA SER A 16 -2.28 10.92 -10.57
C SER A 16 -3.61 10.28 -11.03
N GLN A 17 -4.42 9.84 -10.07
CA GLN A 17 -5.78 9.32 -10.30
C GLN A 17 -6.81 10.40 -9.98
N GLU A 18 -7.97 10.37 -10.64
CA GLU A 18 -9.07 11.32 -10.40
C GLU A 18 -9.53 11.40 -8.92
N ARG A 19 -9.30 10.32 -8.15
CA ARG A 19 -9.35 10.33 -6.69
C ARG A 19 -8.11 9.68 -6.12
N GLU A 20 -7.24 10.48 -5.56
CA GLU A 20 -6.24 10.01 -4.61
C GLU A 20 -6.93 9.69 -3.28
N LEU A 21 -6.63 8.52 -2.75
CA LEU A 21 -7.12 8.10 -1.44
C LEU A 21 -6.45 8.97 -0.37
N LEU A 22 -7.20 9.47 0.61
CA LEU A 22 -6.62 10.21 1.74
C LEU A 22 -5.91 9.25 2.70
N CYS A 23 -4.91 9.73 3.47
CA CYS A 23 -4.24 8.90 4.48
C CYS A 23 -5.23 8.30 5.51
N SER A 24 -6.32 9.00 5.83
CA SER A 24 -7.38 8.50 6.73
C SER A 24 -8.16 7.34 6.10
N GLU A 25 -8.57 7.49 4.83
CA GLU A 25 -9.25 6.43 4.08
C GLU A 25 -8.33 5.22 3.87
N PHE A 26 -7.02 5.47 3.76
CA PHE A 26 -6.00 4.43 3.63
C PHE A 26 -5.93 3.60 4.91
N ALA A 27 -5.82 4.27 6.07
CA ALA A 27 -5.78 3.61 7.37
C ALA A 27 -7.01 2.71 7.60
N GLU A 28 -8.20 3.15 7.16
CA GLU A 28 -9.44 2.35 7.26
C GLU A 28 -9.44 1.13 6.34
N ALA A 29 -8.82 1.23 5.15
CA ALA A 29 -8.77 0.15 4.17
C ALA A 29 -7.60 -0.82 4.38
N LEU A 30 -6.57 -0.39 5.11
CA LEU A 30 -5.29 -1.07 5.26
C LEU A 30 -5.41 -2.49 5.87
N PRO A 31 -6.19 -2.74 6.94
CA PRO A 31 -6.28 -4.09 7.52
C PRO A 31 -6.79 -5.13 6.52
N ALA A 32 -7.87 -4.80 5.80
CA ALA A 32 -8.46 -5.70 4.80
C ALA A 32 -7.51 -5.94 3.61
N TYR A 33 -6.75 -4.92 3.21
CA TYR A 33 -5.73 -5.05 2.19
C TYR A 33 -4.58 -5.96 2.63
N VAL A 34 -4.08 -5.79 3.86
CA VAL A 34 -3.01 -6.62 4.44
C VAL A 34 -3.43 -8.09 4.50
N ASP A 35 -4.64 -8.38 4.99
CA ASP A 35 -5.19 -9.74 5.03
C ASP A 35 -5.28 -10.36 3.63
N TRP A 36 -5.74 -9.57 2.66
CA TRP A 36 -5.85 -10.00 1.27
C TRP A 36 -4.48 -10.36 0.66
N VAL A 37 -3.46 -9.54 0.87
CA VAL A 37 -2.08 -9.80 0.41
C VAL A 37 -1.48 -11.01 1.16
N ALA A 38 -1.71 -11.12 2.47
CA ALA A 38 -1.23 -12.22 3.29
C ALA A 38 -1.81 -13.58 2.85
N ALA A 39 -3.04 -13.58 2.33
CA ALA A 39 -3.68 -14.75 1.72
C ALA A 39 -3.08 -15.14 0.34
N GLY A 40 -2.00 -14.49 -0.11
CA GLY A 40 -1.31 -14.78 -1.37
C GLY A 40 -2.06 -14.30 -2.61
N ARG A 41 -3.00 -13.37 -2.46
CA ARG A 41 -3.73 -12.79 -3.59
C ARG A 41 -2.90 -11.65 -4.20
N VAL A 42 -2.78 -11.63 -5.53
CA VAL A 42 -1.80 -10.77 -6.25
C VAL A 42 -2.47 -9.74 -7.16
N GLU A 43 -3.66 -10.03 -7.69
CA GLU A 43 -4.44 -9.13 -8.56
C GLU A 43 -5.69 -8.63 -7.82
N PRO A 44 -5.78 -7.33 -7.48
CA PRO A 44 -6.94 -6.83 -6.74
C PRO A 44 -8.19 -6.89 -7.62
N ALA A 45 -9.08 -7.83 -7.32
CA ALA A 45 -10.44 -7.84 -7.88
C ALA A 45 -11.28 -6.65 -7.37
N ASP A 46 -10.87 -6.05 -6.25
CA ASP A 46 -11.51 -4.88 -5.66
C ASP A 46 -10.74 -3.60 -6.02
N PRO A 47 -11.37 -2.63 -6.73
CA PRO A 47 -10.79 -1.33 -7.04
C PRO A 47 -10.22 -0.58 -5.82
N ARG A 48 -10.78 -0.82 -4.63
CA ARG A 48 -10.31 -0.24 -3.37
C ARG A 48 -8.88 -0.69 -3.04
N PHE A 49 -8.52 -1.94 -3.30
CA PHE A 49 -7.17 -2.45 -3.04
C PHE A 49 -6.14 -1.93 -4.05
N ALA A 50 -6.56 -1.68 -5.29
CA ALA A 50 -5.71 -1.00 -6.26
C ALA A 50 -5.38 0.44 -5.79
N ALA A 51 -6.35 1.16 -5.24
CA ALA A 51 -6.15 2.51 -4.69
C ALA A 51 -5.27 2.50 -3.44
N VAL A 52 -5.43 1.53 -2.53
CA VAL A 52 -4.55 1.35 -1.35
C VAL A 52 -3.11 1.07 -1.78
N ALA A 53 -2.90 0.12 -2.70
CA ALA A 53 -1.57 -0.21 -3.21
C ALA A 53 -0.92 0.98 -3.92
N HIS A 54 -1.72 1.80 -4.62
CA HIS A 54 -1.26 3.01 -5.24
C HIS A 54 -0.83 4.06 -4.22
N HIS A 55 -1.66 4.36 -3.21
CA HIS A 55 -1.35 5.33 -2.17
C HIS A 55 -0.10 4.95 -1.37
N ALA A 56 0.07 3.68 -1.02
CA ALA A 56 1.26 3.18 -0.32
C ALA A 56 2.58 3.44 -1.09
N ARG A 57 2.53 3.50 -2.44
CA ARG A 57 3.70 3.84 -3.26
C ARG A 57 3.98 5.34 -3.33
N GLN A 58 2.96 6.18 -3.12
CA GLN A 58 3.06 7.64 -3.21
C GLN A 58 3.38 8.28 -1.86
N CYS A 59 2.89 7.72 -0.75
CA CYS A 59 3.06 8.24 0.61
C CYS A 59 4.01 7.33 1.42
N PRO A 60 5.25 7.77 1.71
CA PRO A 60 6.24 6.97 2.41
C PRO A 60 5.77 6.46 3.78
N GLU A 61 5.14 7.32 4.57
CA GLU A 61 4.64 6.95 5.92
C GLU A 61 3.58 5.83 5.85
N CYS A 62 2.68 5.91 4.87
CA CYS A 62 1.66 4.88 4.65
C CYS A 62 2.26 3.60 4.08
N GLY A 63 3.29 3.71 3.23
CA GLY A 63 4.06 2.59 2.71
C GLY A 63 4.74 1.80 3.83
N GLU A 64 5.48 2.50 4.71
CA GLU A 64 6.15 1.90 5.86
C GLU A 64 5.17 1.20 6.80
N ALA A 65 4.02 1.82 7.09
CA ALA A 65 2.99 1.21 7.92
C ALA A 65 2.42 -0.08 7.29
N CYS A 66 2.20 -0.08 5.98
CA CYS A 66 1.74 -1.27 5.26
C CYS A 66 2.77 -2.40 5.28
N GLU A 67 4.04 -2.09 5.04
CA GLU A 67 5.13 -3.06 5.08
C GLU A 67 5.32 -3.67 6.47
N ALA A 68 5.25 -2.85 7.51
CA ALA A 68 5.33 -3.30 8.90
C ALA A 68 4.19 -4.27 9.26
N LEU A 69 2.95 -3.96 8.87
CA LEU A 69 1.81 -4.85 9.11
C LEU A 69 1.94 -6.17 8.33
N LEU A 70 2.36 -6.12 7.07
CA LEU A 70 2.62 -7.32 6.29
C LEU A 70 3.73 -8.18 6.91
N ALA A 71 4.78 -7.57 7.45
CA ALA A 71 5.83 -8.29 8.15
C ALA A 71 5.28 -9.02 9.39
N ILE A 72 4.47 -8.35 10.20
CA ILE A 72 3.83 -8.94 11.39
C ILE A 72 2.95 -10.14 11.01
N VAL A 73 2.07 -9.97 10.02
CA VAL A 73 1.16 -11.04 9.60
C VAL A 73 1.93 -12.24 9.04
N ARG A 74 3.02 -12.00 8.30
CA ARG A 74 3.86 -13.07 7.73
C ARG A 74 4.74 -13.76 8.76
N SER A 75 5.18 -13.06 9.82
CA SER A 75 5.94 -13.68 10.91
C SER A 75 5.10 -14.51 11.87
N GLY A 76 3.77 -14.48 11.72
CA GLY A 76 2.84 -15.01 12.72
C GLY A 76 2.71 -14.07 13.92
N PRO A 77 1.69 -14.27 14.79
CA PRO A 77 1.51 -13.44 15.97
C PRO A 77 2.77 -13.50 16.85
N PRO A 78 3.21 -12.37 17.44
CA PRO A 78 4.30 -12.42 18.42
C PRO A 78 3.90 -13.40 19.54
N PRO A 79 4.86 -14.17 20.11
CA PRO A 79 4.54 -15.01 21.25
C PRO A 79 3.87 -14.14 22.31
N ALA A 80 2.72 -14.58 22.82
CA ALA A 80 2.01 -13.87 23.87
C ALA A 80 3.00 -13.55 24.98
N SER A 81 3.25 -12.26 25.20
CA SER A 81 4.01 -11.79 26.35
C SER A 81 3.18 -12.15 27.57
N ASN A 82 3.53 -13.27 28.22
CA ASN A 82 2.98 -13.64 29.52
C ASN A 82 3.33 -12.51 30.48
N GLY A 83 2.30 -11.76 30.89
CA GLY A 83 2.36 -10.85 32.04
C GLY A 83 2.37 -11.62 33.36
#